data_AF-A0A8H6VK38-F1
#
_entry.id   AF-A0A8H6VK38-F1
#
_cell.length_a   1.000
_cell.length_b   1.000
_cell.length_c   1.000
_cell.angle_alpha   90.00
_cell.angle_beta   90.00
_cell.angle_gamma   90.00
#
_symmetry.space_group_name_H-M   'P 1'
#
loop_
_entity.id
_entity.type
_entity.pdbx_description
1 polymer ?
#
loop_
_entity_poly.entity_id
_entity_poly.type
_entity_poly.pdbx_seq_one_letter_code
_entity_poly.pdbx_strand_id
1 'polypeptide(L)'
;MMTDFTFYRTDFKSEPFLKTDLRPDLLHQGLPSGILMSQPKLEQALESLVQQTKLCEIRRGCTAQAQQLLSNGSIVTYEDASGTVKTIQCSWLVGADGKTGVVRKYFLEKRAGIKQEAGIFEYKGTWVAANLHMTLPTPDTHPNLPFWKLEMTPQEVYDLYWPKGWHFCSPPGKPTACGRFGPHSDRLWRHEFEEDPGDDSKDAEALFWEHITPLMTRTHDSNGNTFPSGPITYPKDCIQIWRCRPYSFIHKVVNKWFHKRTILIGDAAHVFPPFGGQGIASGIRDAHQLAWRLALHLQSTEMSDSVMEKLLLAWEKERRQSIDDAARLTEANGDLVNNEPSPELLDSSAAEGEESPFTAIEARGFKPTPEGFYLAQHGGGGKMPQSQVHTSSSTAFLSDQLLHTHSNTFTIFAVNATEMEGDEGRGSIRNSGIQKNVLDTDSLLHFGEGEISYKPATGTVQEFFKGRIPASTKFVVVRPDWYIYACAKDTKGLEVVLSKLKAQMQ
;
A
#
# COMPACT_ATOMS: atom_id res chain seq x y z
N MET A 1 -1.17 -12.41 -10.35
CA MET A 1 -0.13 -12.13 -9.33
C MET A 1 1.08 -11.57 -10.02
N MET A 2 1.80 -10.65 -9.38
CA MET A 2 3.13 -10.28 -9.84
C MET A 2 4.07 -11.45 -9.56
N THR A 3 4.79 -11.93 -10.57
CA THR A 3 5.72 -13.05 -10.39
C THR A 3 7.11 -12.57 -10.04
N ASP A 4 7.53 -11.45 -10.63
CA ASP A 4 8.89 -10.97 -10.54
C ASP A 4 8.98 -9.49 -10.95
N PHE A 5 10.02 -8.83 -10.45
CA PHE A 5 10.54 -7.61 -11.04
C PHE A 5 11.98 -7.82 -11.47
N THR A 6 12.35 -7.14 -12.56
CA THR A 6 13.62 -7.36 -13.24
C THR A 6 14.25 -6.03 -13.65
N PHE A 7 15.55 -5.91 -13.46
CA PHE A 7 16.35 -4.77 -13.88
C PHE A 7 17.35 -5.16 -14.96
N TYR A 8 17.39 -4.34 -16.01
CA TYR A 8 18.23 -4.51 -17.18
C TYR A 8 19.14 -3.31 -17.34
N ARG A 9 20.31 -3.52 -17.97
CA ARG A 9 21.22 -2.41 -18.28
C ARG A 9 20.62 -1.56 -19.40
N THR A 10 20.32 -2.17 -20.54
CA THR A 10 19.95 -1.40 -21.74
C THR A 10 18.48 -1.55 -22.09
N ASP A 11 18.03 -2.78 -22.32
CA ASP A 11 16.67 -3.10 -22.71
C ASP A 11 16.25 -4.45 -22.12
N PHE A 12 14.96 -4.74 -22.16
CA PHE A 12 14.43 -5.99 -21.60
C PHE A 12 14.63 -7.21 -22.53
N LYS A 13 15.40 -7.08 -23.60
CA LYS A 13 15.80 -8.20 -24.48
C LYS A 13 17.16 -8.78 -24.05
N SER A 14 17.97 -8.02 -23.29
CA SER A 14 19.22 -8.50 -22.73
C SER A 14 19.01 -9.34 -21.47
N GLU A 15 20.03 -10.09 -21.05
CA GLU A 15 20.05 -10.70 -19.72
C GLU A 15 19.92 -9.60 -18.63
N PRO A 16 19.05 -9.79 -17.63
CA PRO A 16 18.95 -8.85 -16.54
C PRO A 16 20.14 -8.97 -15.58
N PHE A 17 20.52 -7.86 -14.97
CA PHE A 17 21.57 -7.87 -13.95
C PHE A 17 21.02 -8.10 -12.54
N LEU A 18 19.71 -7.88 -12.34
CA LEU A 18 19.01 -8.16 -11.09
C LEU A 18 17.61 -8.66 -11.41
N LYS A 19 17.22 -9.75 -10.75
CA LYS A 19 15.87 -10.32 -10.83
C LYS A 19 15.43 -10.74 -9.43
N THR A 20 14.21 -10.40 -9.06
CA THR A 20 13.64 -10.79 -7.78
C THR A 20 12.34 -11.55 -7.99
N ASP A 21 12.29 -12.76 -7.46
CA ASP A 21 11.09 -13.60 -7.44
C ASP A 21 10.19 -13.18 -6.27
N LEU A 22 8.94 -12.82 -6.58
CA LEU A 22 7.94 -12.40 -5.61
C LEU A 22 6.98 -13.53 -5.19
N ARG A 23 7.13 -14.73 -5.76
CA ARG A 23 6.28 -15.89 -5.45
C ARG A 23 6.48 -16.44 -4.04
N PRO A 24 7.70 -16.49 -3.47
CA PRO A 24 7.87 -16.95 -2.10
C PRO A 24 7.14 -16.02 -1.13
N ASP A 25 6.38 -16.63 -0.21
CA ASP A 25 5.81 -15.92 0.93
C ASP A 25 6.87 -15.75 2.02
N LEU A 26 7.77 -14.79 1.78
CA LEU A 26 8.85 -14.47 2.70
C LEU A 26 8.35 -13.83 4.01
N LEU A 27 7.12 -13.32 4.02
CA LEU A 27 6.54 -12.64 5.18
C LEU A 27 5.66 -13.54 6.04
N HIS A 28 5.47 -14.80 5.63
CA HIS A 28 4.50 -15.73 6.21
C HIS A 28 3.08 -15.15 6.24
N GLN A 29 2.71 -14.48 5.15
CA GLN A 29 1.40 -13.93 4.88
C GLN A 29 0.61 -14.89 3.97
N GLY A 30 -0.62 -15.22 4.36
CA GLY A 30 -1.55 -16.06 3.58
C GLY A 30 -2.03 -15.41 2.27
N LEU A 31 -1.35 -14.37 1.81
CA LEU A 31 -1.58 -13.61 0.60
C LEU A 31 -0.26 -13.39 -0.16
N PRO A 32 -0.30 -13.25 -1.51
CA PRO A 32 0.89 -13.01 -2.30
C PRO A 32 1.61 -11.71 -1.91
N SER A 33 2.94 -11.71 -1.92
CA SER A 33 3.80 -10.55 -1.62
C SER A 33 3.56 -9.34 -2.54
N GLY A 34 2.99 -9.56 -3.74
CA GLY A 34 2.66 -8.49 -4.69
C GLY A 34 1.45 -8.82 -5.58
N ILE A 35 0.50 -7.88 -5.64
CA ILE A 35 -0.70 -7.97 -6.48
C ILE A 35 -0.69 -6.84 -7.50
N LEU A 36 -0.63 -7.19 -8.79
CA LEU A 36 -0.85 -6.25 -9.90
C LEU A 36 -2.34 -6.17 -10.20
N MET A 37 -3.00 -5.13 -9.70
CA MET A 37 -4.39 -4.81 -10.00
C MET A 37 -4.50 -3.42 -10.59
N SER A 38 -5.32 -3.27 -11.62
CA SER A 38 -5.66 -1.96 -12.17
C SER A 38 -6.44 -1.15 -11.13
N GLN A 39 -6.02 0.09 -10.87
CA GLN A 39 -6.69 0.98 -9.91
C GLN A 39 -8.21 1.10 -10.12
N PRO A 40 -8.77 1.22 -11.34
CA PRO A 40 -10.23 1.27 -11.52
C PRO A 40 -10.97 0.03 -10.99
N LYS A 41 -10.39 -1.17 -11.12
CA LYS A 41 -10.98 -2.40 -10.57
C LYS A 41 -10.93 -2.41 -9.03
N LEU A 42 -9.84 -1.88 -8.44
CA LEU A 42 -9.75 -1.71 -6.98
C LEU A 42 -10.80 -0.73 -6.46
N GLU A 43 -10.91 0.44 -7.10
CA GLU A 43 -11.90 1.45 -6.74
C GLU A 43 -13.32 0.92 -6.88
N GLN A 44 -13.62 0.16 -7.94
CA GLN A 44 -14.92 -0.49 -8.12
C GLN A 44 -15.20 -1.51 -7.03
N ALA A 45 -14.21 -2.31 -6.62
CA ALA A 45 -14.35 -3.27 -5.52
C ALA A 45 -14.65 -2.57 -4.19
N LEU A 46 -13.92 -1.49 -3.88
CA LEU A 46 -14.15 -0.67 -2.69
C LEU A 46 -15.53 0.00 -2.72
N GLU A 47 -15.93 0.57 -3.87
CA GLU A 47 -17.26 1.15 -4.04
C GLU A 47 -18.38 0.11 -3.86
N SER A 48 -18.19 -1.10 -4.38
CA SER A 48 -19.15 -2.19 -4.21
C SER A 48 -19.34 -2.54 -2.73
N LEU A 49 -18.27 -2.53 -1.93
CA LEU A 49 -18.36 -2.71 -0.47
C LEU A 49 -19.10 -1.55 0.20
N VAL A 50 -18.84 -0.31 -0.24
CA VAL A 50 -19.55 0.87 0.27
C VAL A 50 -21.04 0.81 -0.05
N GLN A 51 -21.43 0.35 -1.24
CA GLN A 51 -22.84 0.21 -1.64
C GLN A 51 -23.59 -0.89 -0.87
N GLN A 52 -22.87 -1.88 -0.34
CA GLN A 52 -23.47 -2.95 0.47
C GLN A 52 -23.79 -2.51 1.90
N THR A 53 -23.18 -1.42 2.39
CA THR A 53 -23.43 -0.91 3.74
C THR A 53 -24.39 0.27 3.73
N LYS A 54 -25.27 0.34 4.74
CA LYS A 54 -26.14 1.50 4.98
C LYS A 54 -25.44 2.61 5.76
N LEU A 55 -24.19 2.39 6.19
CA LEU A 55 -23.43 3.33 7.02
C LEU A 55 -22.70 4.39 6.21
N CYS A 56 -22.70 4.28 4.88
CA CYS A 56 -21.96 5.18 4.00
C CYS A 56 -22.86 5.67 2.87
N GLU A 57 -22.62 6.91 2.44
CA GLU A 57 -23.28 7.52 1.29
C GLU A 57 -22.21 8.09 0.36
N ILE A 58 -22.25 7.69 -0.93
CA ILE A 58 -21.39 8.28 -1.97
C ILE A 58 -22.22 9.22 -2.81
N ARG A 59 -21.83 10.51 -2.85
CA ARG A 59 -22.42 11.53 -3.73
C ARG A 59 -21.45 11.90 -4.84
N ARG A 60 -21.69 11.38 -6.05
CA ARG A 60 -20.87 11.66 -7.24
C ARG A 60 -21.24 13.02 -7.85
N GLY A 61 -20.29 13.60 -8.60
CA GLY A 61 -20.47 14.91 -9.24
C GLY A 61 -20.60 16.07 -8.25
N CYS A 62 -20.14 15.88 -7.00
CA CYS A 62 -20.18 16.91 -5.97
C CYS A 62 -18.78 17.50 -5.76
N THR A 63 -18.67 18.84 -5.73
CA THR A 63 -17.41 19.56 -5.55
C THR A 63 -17.48 20.45 -4.31
N ALA A 64 -16.63 20.20 -3.32
CA ALA A 64 -16.53 21.06 -2.14
C ALA A 64 -15.95 22.45 -2.52
N GLN A 65 -16.57 23.52 -2.01
CA GLN A 65 -16.23 24.90 -2.35
C GLN A 65 -15.77 25.72 -1.15
N ALA A 66 -16.36 25.50 0.02
CA ALA A 66 -16.03 26.24 1.23
C ALA A 66 -16.24 25.41 2.50
N GLN A 67 -15.57 25.83 3.57
CA GLN A 67 -15.71 25.25 4.90
C GLN A 67 -15.83 26.35 5.96
N GLN A 68 -16.90 26.28 6.76
CA GLN A 68 -17.07 27.01 8.00
C GLN A 68 -16.77 26.08 9.19
N LEU A 69 -15.84 26.47 10.06
CA LEU A 69 -15.54 25.71 11.28
C LEU A 69 -16.59 26.00 12.36
N LEU A 70 -17.01 24.95 13.05
CA LEU A 70 -17.82 25.01 14.27
C LEU A 70 -16.97 24.58 15.48
N SER A 71 -17.51 24.69 16.70
CA SER A 71 -16.83 24.22 17.90
C SER A 71 -16.65 22.69 17.91
N ASN A 72 -17.65 21.94 17.43
CA ASN A 72 -17.68 20.48 17.44
C ASN A 72 -17.72 19.86 16.02
N GLY A 73 -17.33 20.60 14.99
CA GLY A 73 -17.40 20.12 13.62
C GLY A 73 -17.18 21.18 12.56
N SER A 74 -17.82 21.02 11.42
CA SER A 74 -17.76 21.95 10.28
C SER A 74 -19.05 21.93 9.48
N ILE A 75 -19.32 23.02 8.78
CA ILE A 75 -20.28 23.07 7.67
C ILE A 75 -19.45 23.15 6.39
N VAL A 76 -19.69 22.23 5.46
CA VAL A 76 -19.07 22.21 4.14
C VAL A 76 -20.11 22.62 3.10
N THR A 77 -19.79 23.65 2.33
CA THR A 77 -20.55 24.06 1.16
C THR A 77 -20.00 23.32 -0.06
N TYR A 78 -20.88 22.69 -0.83
CA TYR A 78 -20.52 21.98 -2.05
C TYR A 78 -21.54 22.23 -3.15
N GLU A 79 -21.09 22.18 -4.40
CA GLU A 79 -21.95 22.18 -5.58
C GLU A 79 -22.21 20.74 -6.00
N ASP A 80 -23.46 20.38 -6.24
CA ASP A 80 -23.83 19.04 -6.71
C ASP A 80 -23.78 18.91 -8.24
N ALA A 81 -24.09 17.72 -8.75
CA ALA A 81 -24.02 17.41 -10.19
C ALA A 81 -25.00 18.25 -11.04
N SER A 82 -25.99 18.91 -10.43
CA SER A 82 -26.92 19.81 -11.11
C SER A 82 -26.46 21.27 -11.13
N GLY A 83 -25.32 21.58 -10.50
CA GLY A 83 -24.85 22.95 -10.27
C GLY A 83 -25.52 23.63 -9.07
N THR A 84 -26.28 22.88 -8.25
CA THR A 84 -26.95 23.44 -7.08
C THR A 84 -25.99 23.49 -5.90
N VAL A 85 -25.82 24.66 -5.30
CA VAL A 85 -25.03 24.84 -4.08
C VAL A 85 -25.82 24.34 -2.87
N LYS A 86 -25.21 23.44 -2.10
CA LYS A 86 -25.76 22.79 -0.90
C LYS A 86 -24.76 22.87 0.25
N THR A 87 -25.24 22.58 1.45
CA THR A 87 -24.40 22.47 2.65
C THR A 87 -24.58 21.11 3.31
N ILE A 88 -23.54 20.67 4.02
CA ILE A 88 -23.57 19.51 4.89
C ILE A 88 -22.80 19.81 6.17
N GLN A 89 -23.38 19.45 7.31
CA GLN A 89 -22.70 19.55 8.60
C GLN A 89 -22.06 18.21 8.95
N CYS A 90 -20.82 18.24 9.42
CA CYS A 90 -20.07 17.05 9.83
C CYS A 90 -19.28 17.30 11.11
N SER A 91 -19.04 16.24 11.89
CA SER A 91 -18.16 16.31 13.07
C SER A 91 -16.67 16.32 12.70
N TRP A 92 -16.33 15.73 11.56
CA TRP A 92 -14.98 15.67 11.01
C TRP A 92 -15.03 15.85 9.49
N LEU A 93 -14.05 16.56 8.94
CA LEU A 93 -13.81 16.66 7.49
C LEU A 93 -12.46 16.01 7.17
N VAL A 94 -12.46 15.03 6.26
CA VAL A 94 -11.24 14.37 5.78
C VAL A 94 -11.04 14.72 4.31
N GLY A 95 -9.95 15.42 4.01
CA GLY A 95 -9.49 15.72 2.65
C GLY A 95 -8.74 14.53 2.06
N ALA A 96 -9.44 13.76 1.24
CA ALA A 96 -8.91 12.68 0.40
C ALA A 96 -9.00 13.04 -1.09
N ASP A 97 -8.84 14.33 -1.40
CA ASP A 97 -9.18 14.98 -2.67
C ASP A 97 -7.97 15.18 -3.61
N GLY A 98 -6.90 14.43 -3.36
CA GLY A 98 -5.75 14.31 -4.26
C GLY A 98 -4.77 15.49 -4.24
N LYS A 99 -3.74 15.40 -5.09
CA LYS A 99 -2.62 16.36 -5.17
C LYS A 99 -3.07 17.81 -5.33
N THR A 100 -4.18 18.04 -6.04
CA THR A 100 -4.72 19.37 -6.32
C THR A 100 -5.95 19.72 -5.49
N GLY A 101 -6.24 18.92 -4.46
CA GLY A 101 -7.42 19.01 -3.61
C GLY A 101 -7.68 20.40 -3.00
N VAL A 102 -8.96 20.70 -2.84
CA VAL A 102 -9.47 21.95 -2.29
C VAL A 102 -9.29 22.05 -0.78
N VAL A 103 -9.36 20.91 -0.05
CA VAL A 103 -9.31 20.91 1.42
C VAL A 103 -7.96 21.45 1.90
N ARG A 104 -6.85 20.94 1.35
CA ARG A 104 -5.52 21.48 1.69
C ARG A 104 -5.39 22.94 1.23
N LYS A 105 -5.52 23.18 -0.08
CA LYS A 105 -5.16 24.46 -0.70
C LYS A 105 -6.02 25.64 -0.25
N TYR A 106 -7.33 25.42 -0.10
CA TYR A 106 -8.27 26.51 0.15
C TYR A 106 -8.75 26.55 1.60
N PHE A 107 -8.85 25.41 2.30
CA PHE A 107 -9.37 25.40 3.68
C PHE A 107 -8.26 25.47 4.72
N LEU A 108 -7.11 24.81 4.49
CA LEU A 108 -6.07 24.67 5.50
C LEU A 108 -4.84 25.55 5.27
N GLU A 109 -4.42 25.77 4.03
CA GLU A 109 -3.16 26.49 3.74
C GLU A 109 -3.18 27.93 4.25
N LYS A 110 -4.19 28.72 3.88
CA LYS A 110 -4.32 30.12 4.34
C LYS A 110 -4.67 30.23 5.84
N ARG A 111 -5.44 29.27 6.36
CA ARG A 111 -5.99 29.34 7.72
C ARG A 111 -5.03 28.83 8.79
N ALA A 112 -4.31 27.75 8.48
CA ALA A 112 -3.50 27.00 9.43
C ALA A 112 -2.03 26.84 8.99
N GLY A 113 -1.65 27.40 7.83
CA GLY A 113 -0.30 27.30 7.29
C GLY A 113 0.06 25.88 6.82
N ILE A 114 -0.94 25.02 6.59
CA ILE A 114 -0.72 23.64 6.18
C ILE A 114 -0.48 23.58 4.68
N LYS A 115 0.73 23.18 4.29
CA LYS A 115 1.16 23.11 2.89
C LYS A 115 2.09 21.92 2.68
N GLN A 116 2.19 21.49 1.43
CA GLN A 116 3.14 20.47 1.02
C GLN A 116 4.54 21.08 0.87
N GLU A 117 5.49 20.55 1.62
CA GLU A 117 6.92 20.92 1.61
C GLU A 117 7.74 19.77 1.01
N ALA A 118 9.01 20.02 0.72
CA ALA A 118 9.91 18.95 0.28
C ALA A 118 9.90 17.83 1.33
N GLY A 119 9.91 16.58 0.85
CA GLY A 119 10.03 15.41 1.73
C GLY A 119 11.45 15.25 2.26
N ILE A 120 11.86 14.00 2.48
CA ILE A 120 13.21 13.70 2.99
C ILE A 120 14.33 13.84 1.94
N PHE A 121 13.96 13.95 0.66
CA PHE A 121 14.85 14.31 -0.45
C PHE A 121 14.07 15.12 -1.50
N GLU A 122 14.79 15.83 -2.36
CA GLU A 122 14.19 16.54 -3.47
C GLU A 122 14.15 15.66 -4.71
N TYR A 123 12.98 15.61 -5.35
CA TYR A 123 12.82 14.97 -6.65
C TYR A 123 11.92 15.83 -7.53
N LYS A 124 12.31 15.99 -8.78
CA LYS A 124 11.51 16.61 -9.83
C LYS A 124 11.87 15.96 -11.16
N GLY A 125 10.95 15.16 -11.69
CA GLY A 125 11.10 14.51 -13.00
C GLY A 125 9.81 14.62 -13.80
N THR A 126 9.94 14.70 -15.12
CA THR A 126 8.81 14.57 -16.04
C THR A 126 8.88 13.20 -16.68
N TRP A 127 7.80 12.45 -16.60
CA TRP A 127 7.72 11.10 -17.17
C TRP A 127 6.56 11.03 -18.15
N VAL A 128 6.78 10.46 -19.33
CA VAL A 128 5.69 10.09 -20.24
C VAL A 128 5.19 8.71 -19.84
N ALA A 129 3.91 8.61 -19.47
CA ALA A 129 3.30 7.33 -19.12
C ALA A 129 2.20 6.96 -20.12
N ALA A 130 2.40 5.82 -20.77
CA ALA A 130 1.49 5.22 -21.72
C ALA A 130 0.83 3.97 -21.14
N ASN A 131 -0.51 3.92 -21.17
CA ASN A 131 -1.30 2.73 -20.92
C ASN A 131 -1.74 2.16 -22.26
N LEU A 132 -1.44 0.88 -22.46
CA LEU A 132 -1.55 0.19 -23.72
C LEU A 132 -2.43 -1.05 -23.58
N HIS A 133 -3.16 -1.40 -24.64
CA HIS A 133 -3.86 -2.66 -24.79
C HIS A 133 -3.41 -3.37 -26.06
N MET A 134 -2.88 -4.58 -25.90
CA MET A 134 -2.23 -5.31 -26.98
C MET A 134 -3.17 -6.35 -27.61
N THR A 135 -3.14 -6.45 -28.92
CA THR A 135 -3.73 -7.58 -29.67
C THR A 135 -2.62 -8.47 -30.21
N LEU A 136 -2.93 -9.74 -30.46
CA LEU A 136 -1.93 -10.67 -30.98
C LEU A 136 -1.86 -10.56 -32.51
N PRO A 137 -0.66 -10.46 -33.12
CA PRO A 137 -0.53 -10.70 -34.54
C PRO A 137 -0.79 -12.18 -34.83
N THR A 138 -1.46 -12.45 -35.95
CA THR A 138 -1.79 -13.81 -36.39
C THR A 138 -1.28 -14.06 -37.82
N PRO A 139 -1.17 -15.32 -38.27
CA PRO A 139 -0.88 -15.60 -39.68
C PRO A 139 -1.85 -14.94 -40.66
N ASP A 140 -3.11 -14.76 -40.28
CA ASP A 140 -4.12 -14.13 -41.14
C ASP A 140 -3.97 -12.59 -41.20
N THR A 141 -3.66 -11.96 -40.07
CA THR A 141 -3.55 -10.49 -39.98
C THR A 141 -2.18 -9.98 -40.39
N HIS A 142 -1.12 -10.75 -40.10
CA HIS A 142 0.28 -10.41 -40.29
C HIS A 142 1.06 -11.57 -40.94
N PRO A 143 0.68 -12.03 -42.15
CA PRO A 143 1.25 -13.25 -42.77
C PRO A 143 2.75 -13.19 -43.03
N ASN A 144 3.32 -11.98 -43.11
CA ASN A 144 4.72 -11.76 -43.46
C ASN A 144 5.68 -11.81 -42.26
N LEU A 145 5.18 -11.97 -41.02
CA LEU A 145 6.06 -12.13 -39.86
C LEU A 145 6.84 -13.45 -39.99
N PRO A 146 8.17 -13.43 -39.84
CA PRO A 146 9.00 -14.61 -40.09
C PRO A 146 8.83 -15.70 -39.03
N PHE A 147 8.25 -15.37 -37.87
CA PHE A 147 8.02 -16.30 -36.75
C PHE A 147 7.08 -17.46 -37.11
N TRP A 148 6.19 -17.28 -38.08
CA TRP A 148 5.30 -18.36 -38.53
C TRP A 148 6.06 -19.51 -39.19
N LYS A 149 7.20 -19.22 -39.82
CA LYS A 149 8.10 -20.25 -40.38
C LYS A 149 8.82 -21.06 -39.31
N LEU A 150 8.86 -20.54 -38.08
CA LEU A 150 9.41 -21.20 -36.90
C LEU A 150 8.30 -21.91 -36.10
N GLU A 151 7.11 -22.05 -36.66
CA GLU A 151 5.94 -22.68 -36.02
C GLU A 151 5.52 -22.02 -34.70
N MET A 152 5.92 -20.76 -34.47
CA MET A 152 5.53 -20.02 -33.27
C MET A 152 4.05 -19.67 -33.30
N THR A 153 3.39 -19.77 -32.16
CA THR A 153 2.02 -19.32 -31.96
C THR A 153 1.94 -17.79 -31.81
N PRO A 154 0.78 -17.18 -32.07
CA PRO A 154 0.54 -15.75 -31.77
C PRO A 154 0.90 -15.34 -30.34
N GLN A 155 0.68 -16.22 -29.37
CA GLN A 155 1.00 -15.97 -27.97
C GLN A 155 2.50 -15.98 -27.70
N GLU A 156 3.25 -16.92 -28.29
CA GLU A 156 4.71 -16.95 -28.16
C GLU A 156 5.35 -15.73 -28.84
N VAL A 157 4.82 -15.29 -29.98
CA VAL A 157 5.27 -14.04 -30.62
C VAL A 157 4.97 -12.84 -29.72
N TYR A 158 3.83 -12.79 -29.03
CA TYR A 158 3.58 -11.72 -28.06
C TYR A 158 4.52 -11.78 -26.86
N ASP A 159 4.67 -12.94 -26.23
CA ASP A 159 5.51 -13.14 -25.03
C ASP A 159 6.98 -12.82 -25.30
N LEU A 160 7.42 -12.96 -26.56
CA LEU A 160 8.76 -12.59 -27.04
C LEU A 160 9.06 -11.09 -26.96
N TYR A 161 8.05 -10.24 -27.16
CA TYR A 161 8.19 -8.77 -27.14
C TYR A 161 7.67 -8.14 -25.84
N TRP A 162 6.80 -8.84 -25.12
CA TRP A 162 6.09 -8.31 -23.95
C TRP A 162 6.22 -9.29 -22.76
N PRO A 163 7.43 -9.40 -22.17
CA PRO A 163 7.72 -10.41 -21.16
C PRO A 163 6.88 -10.27 -19.89
N LYS A 164 6.74 -11.37 -19.15
CA LYS A 164 6.04 -11.38 -17.87
C LYS A 164 6.82 -10.60 -16.81
N GLY A 165 6.10 -10.05 -15.81
CA GLY A 165 6.72 -9.30 -14.72
C GLY A 165 6.68 -7.79 -14.94
N TRP A 166 7.45 -7.09 -14.11
CA TRP A 166 7.70 -5.65 -14.21
C TRP A 166 9.18 -5.40 -14.47
N HIS A 167 9.47 -4.49 -15.37
CA HIS A 167 10.79 -4.33 -15.99
C HIS A 167 11.27 -2.91 -15.83
N PHE A 168 12.53 -2.76 -15.43
CA PHE A 168 13.22 -1.50 -15.32
C PHE A 168 14.50 -1.54 -16.14
N CYS A 169 14.84 -0.47 -16.84
CA CYS A 169 16.10 -0.39 -17.56
C CYS A 169 16.64 1.03 -17.66
N SER A 170 17.97 1.15 -17.58
CA SER A 170 18.74 2.35 -17.90
C SER A 170 20.26 2.11 -17.78
N PRO A 171 21.03 3.12 -18.20
CA PRO A 171 22.01 3.29 -19.28
C PRO A 171 22.45 2.20 -20.30
N PRO A 172 22.79 2.64 -21.54
CA PRO A 172 22.68 4.03 -22.05
C PRO A 172 21.29 4.28 -22.68
N GLY A 173 20.45 5.09 -22.04
CA GLY A 173 19.08 5.41 -22.48
C GLY A 173 18.28 6.24 -21.45
N LYS A 174 17.01 6.52 -21.75
CA LYS A 174 16.09 7.16 -20.80
C LYS A 174 15.64 6.15 -19.75
N PRO A 175 15.72 6.47 -18.45
CA PRO A 175 15.13 5.66 -17.39
C PRO A 175 13.73 5.20 -17.75
N THR A 176 13.51 3.89 -17.72
CA THR A 176 12.24 3.29 -18.18
C THR A 176 11.73 2.30 -17.15
N ALA A 177 10.42 2.38 -16.87
CA ALA A 177 9.69 1.43 -16.05
C ALA A 177 8.48 0.93 -16.85
N CYS A 178 8.38 -0.37 -17.08
CA CYS A 178 7.30 -0.91 -17.87
C CYS A 178 6.90 -2.32 -17.45
N GLY A 179 5.65 -2.69 -17.66
CA GLY A 179 5.18 -4.01 -17.26
C GLY A 179 3.70 -4.20 -17.50
N ARG A 180 3.27 -5.44 -17.30
CA ARG A 180 1.86 -5.80 -17.37
C ARG A 180 1.14 -5.31 -16.12
N PHE A 181 -0.13 -4.95 -16.28
CA PHE A 181 -1.02 -4.75 -15.14
C PHE A 181 -2.31 -5.54 -15.32
N GLY A 182 -2.82 -6.11 -14.22
CA GLY A 182 -3.96 -7.02 -14.27
C GLY A 182 -3.63 -8.43 -14.79
N PRO A 183 -4.65 -9.26 -15.06
CA PRO A 183 -4.50 -10.62 -15.59
C PRO A 183 -3.76 -10.69 -16.93
N HIS A 184 -3.06 -11.80 -17.17
CA HIS A 184 -2.33 -12.02 -18.44
C HIS A 184 -3.24 -11.97 -19.68
N SER A 185 -4.46 -12.48 -19.54
CA SER A 185 -5.48 -12.48 -20.59
C SER A 185 -5.92 -11.08 -21.02
N ASP A 186 -5.80 -10.09 -20.14
CA ASP A 186 -6.28 -8.72 -20.39
C ASP A 186 -5.31 -7.96 -21.32
N ARG A 187 -4.05 -8.43 -21.46
CA ARG A 187 -3.01 -7.84 -22.34
C ARG A 187 -2.85 -6.32 -22.16
N LEU A 188 -2.94 -5.87 -20.91
CA LEU A 188 -2.71 -4.48 -20.55
C LEU A 188 -1.25 -4.28 -20.18
N TRP A 189 -0.67 -3.21 -20.71
CA TRP A 189 0.73 -2.86 -20.51
C TRP A 189 0.88 -1.39 -20.15
N ARG A 190 1.73 -1.10 -19.19
CA ARG A 190 2.12 0.27 -18.85
C ARG A 190 3.57 0.48 -19.21
N HIS A 191 3.85 1.59 -19.87
CA HIS A 191 5.19 1.97 -20.28
C HIS A 191 5.45 3.41 -19.86
N GLU A 192 6.46 3.62 -19.01
CA GLU A 192 6.86 4.92 -18.51
C GLU A 192 8.32 5.15 -18.79
N PHE A 193 8.67 6.37 -19.19
CA PHE A 193 10.04 6.78 -19.39
C PHE A 193 10.24 8.24 -19.03
N GLU A 194 11.42 8.56 -18.52
CA GLU A 194 11.79 9.93 -18.17
C GLU A 194 12.00 10.78 -19.43
N GLU A 195 11.56 12.03 -19.34
CA GLU A 195 11.76 13.06 -20.36
C GLU A 195 12.42 14.30 -19.77
N ASP A 196 13.21 14.96 -20.62
CA ASP A 196 13.88 16.20 -20.24
C ASP A 196 12.84 17.26 -19.82
N PRO A 197 13.05 17.93 -18.68
CA PRO A 197 12.15 18.99 -18.25
C PRO A 197 12.09 20.13 -19.27
N GLY A 198 10.88 20.63 -19.58
CA GLY A 198 10.73 21.99 -20.12
C GLY A 198 10.02 22.15 -21.47
N ASP A 199 9.41 21.11 -22.04
CA ASP A 199 8.56 21.27 -23.22
C ASP A 199 7.28 20.43 -23.17
N ASP A 200 6.29 20.93 -22.43
CA ASP A 200 4.96 20.33 -22.34
C ASP A 200 4.15 20.45 -23.67
N SER A 201 4.71 21.08 -24.72
CA SER A 201 4.10 21.16 -26.05
C SER A 201 4.39 19.93 -26.93
N LYS A 202 5.35 19.08 -26.52
CA LYS A 202 5.69 17.87 -27.24
C LYS A 202 4.52 16.88 -27.22
N ASP A 203 4.24 16.31 -28.38
CA ASP A 203 3.27 15.24 -28.52
C ASP A 203 3.75 13.98 -27.78
N ALA A 204 3.09 13.67 -26.67
CA ALA A 204 3.43 12.53 -25.82
C ALA A 204 3.33 11.19 -26.55
N GLU A 205 2.41 11.05 -27.52
CA GLU A 205 2.32 9.83 -28.32
C GLU A 205 3.47 9.72 -29.31
N ALA A 206 3.90 10.84 -29.92
CA ALA A 206 5.07 10.86 -30.78
C ALA A 206 6.35 10.46 -30.01
N LEU A 207 6.56 11.05 -28.82
CA LEU A 207 7.67 10.69 -27.93
C LEU A 207 7.64 9.20 -27.54
N PHE A 208 6.45 8.70 -27.20
CA PHE A 208 6.26 7.29 -26.88
C PHE A 208 6.67 6.39 -28.05
N TRP A 209 6.22 6.69 -29.27
CA TRP A 209 6.57 5.87 -30.43
C TRP A 209 8.05 5.92 -30.77
N GLU A 210 8.70 7.09 -30.64
CA GLU A 210 10.15 7.23 -30.78
C GLU A 210 10.89 6.34 -29.78
N HIS A 211 10.49 6.39 -28.51
CA HIS A 211 11.15 5.67 -27.42
C HIS A 211 10.92 4.16 -27.44
N ILE A 212 9.69 3.71 -27.68
CA ILE A 212 9.35 2.27 -27.58
C ILE A 212 9.72 1.48 -28.83
N THR A 213 9.80 2.11 -30.01
CA THR A 213 10.09 1.41 -31.28
C THR A 213 11.40 0.61 -31.24
N PRO A 214 12.54 1.17 -30.78
CA PRO A 214 13.76 0.41 -30.60
C PRO A 214 13.64 -0.77 -29.61
N LEU A 215 12.88 -0.58 -28.52
CA LEU A 215 12.67 -1.61 -27.49
C LEU A 215 11.87 -2.80 -28.04
N MET A 216 10.88 -2.54 -28.89
CA MET A 216 10.09 -3.57 -29.57
C MET A 216 10.64 -3.96 -30.95
N THR A 217 11.91 -3.68 -31.24
CA THR A 217 12.60 -4.11 -32.47
C THR A 217 13.69 -5.13 -32.12
N ARG A 218 13.65 -6.29 -32.76
CA ARG A 218 14.64 -7.36 -32.58
C ARG A 218 15.54 -7.44 -33.81
N THR A 219 16.84 -7.38 -33.60
CA THR A 219 17.86 -7.47 -34.66
C THR A 219 18.52 -8.85 -34.74
N HIS A 220 18.45 -9.62 -33.66
CA HIS A 220 19.07 -10.95 -33.52
C HIS A 220 18.09 -11.97 -32.92
N ASP A 221 18.34 -13.26 -33.20
CA ASP A 221 17.68 -14.40 -32.55
C ASP A 221 18.28 -14.70 -31.15
N SER A 222 17.78 -15.74 -30.47
CA SER A 222 18.28 -16.17 -29.17
C SER A 222 19.72 -16.69 -29.18
N ASN A 223 20.27 -17.00 -30.35
CA ASN A 223 21.65 -17.46 -30.53
C ASN A 223 22.58 -16.31 -30.99
N GLY A 224 22.06 -15.08 -31.08
CA GLY A 224 22.82 -13.89 -31.52
C GLY A 224 22.94 -13.74 -33.04
N ASN A 225 22.26 -14.53 -33.86
CA ASN A 225 22.31 -14.41 -35.31
C ASN A 225 21.37 -13.32 -35.81
N THR A 226 21.80 -12.54 -36.82
CA THR A 226 20.94 -11.53 -37.46
C THR A 226 19.81 -12.17 -38.27
N PHE A 227 18.63 -11.55 -38.27
CA PHE A 227 17.53 -12.03 -39.10
C PHE A 227 17.76 -11.75 -40.60
N PRO A 228 17.57 -12.73 -41.51
CA PRO A 228 17.72 -12.53 -42.96
C PRO A 228 16.78 -11.47 -43.55
N SER A 229 15.64 -11.24 -42.92
CA SER A 229 14.66 -10.20 -43.28
C SER A 229 15.06 -8.79 -42.83
N GLY A 230 16.18 -8.64 -42.12
CA GLY A 230 16.50 -7.45 -41.35
C GLY A 230 15.74 -7.39 -40.02
N PRO A 231 15.85 -6.26 -39.28
CA PRO A 231 15.22 -6.09 -37.98
C PRO A 231 13.69 -6.31 -38.02
N ILE A 232 13.16 -6.99 -37.01
CA ILE A 232 11.74 -7.32 -36.90
C ILE A 232 11.13 -6.53 -35.74
N THR A 233 10.29 -5.56 -36.06
CA THR A 233 9.55 -4.75 -35.08
C THR A 233 8.16 -5.35 -34.83
N TYR A 234 7.70 -5.34 -33.58
CA TYR A 234 6.31 -5.73 -33.27
C TYR A 234 5.32 -4.83 -34.03
N PRO A 235 4.24 -5.37 -34.63
CA PRO A 235 3.32 -4.56 -35.42
C PRO A 235 2.66 -3.44 -34.61
N LYS A 236 2.77 -2.19 -35.07
CA LYS A 236 2.27 -1.01 -34.33
C LYS A 236 0.74 -0.98 -34.23
N ASP A 237 0.05 -1.50 -35.23
CA ASP A 237 -1.40 -1.65 -35.24
C ASP A 237 -1.93 -2.69 -34.23
N CYS A 238 -1.05 -3.57 -33.72
CA CYS A 238 -1.36 -4.43 -32.58
C CYS A 238 -1.25 -3.72 -31.22
N ILE A 239 -0.86 -2.45 -31.19
CA ILE A 239 -0.62 -1.66 -29.97
C ILE A 239 -1.62 -0.51 -29.91
N GLN A 240 -2.68 -0.68 -29.12
CA GLN A 240 -3.63 0.39 -28.88
C GLN A 240 -3.20 1.25 -27.69
N ILE A 241 -2.98 2.56 -27.92
CA ILE A 241 -2.76 3.54 -26.85
C ILE A 241 -4.12 3.93 -26.27
N TRP A 242 -4.38 3.63 -25.01
CA TRP A 242 -5.57 4.08 -24.31
C TRP A 242 -5.39 5.45 -23.65
N ARG A 243 -4.15 5.73 -23.21
CA ARG A 243 -3.76 7.02 -22.62
C ARG A 243 -2.26 7.16 -22.72
N CYS A 244 -1.77 8.28 -23.23
CA CYS A 244 -0.36 8.66 -23.18
C CYS A 244 -0.24 10.13 -22.78
N ARG A 245 0.42 10.44 -21.66
CA ARG A 245 0.51 11.82 -21.14
C ARG A 245 1.81 12.03 -20.34
N PRO A 246 2.35 13.26 -20.31
CA PRO A 246 3.40 13.62 -19.39
C PRO A 246 2.86 13.74 -17.96
N TYR A 247 3.69 13.39 -16.99
CA TYR A 247 3.43 13.50 -15.56
C TYR A 247 4.64 14.12 -14.85
N SER A 248 4.40 15.24 -14.17
CA SER A 248 5.41 15.83 -13.28
C SER A 248 5.35 15.18 -11.90
N PHE A 249 6.36 14.39 -11.61
CA PHE A 249 6.56 13.76 -10.32
C PHE A 249 7.40 14.64 -9.43
N ILE A 250 6.95 14.76 -8.18
CA ILE A 250 7.62 15.51 -7.12
C ILE A 250 7.48 14.72 -5.82
N HIS A 251 8.48 14.79 -4.95
CA HIS A 251 8.34 14.28 -3.60
C HIS A 251 7.97 15.42 -2.65
N LYS A 252 6.76 15.37 -2.07
CA LYS A 252 6.32 16.36 -1.08
C LYS A 252 5.44 15.74 0.00
N VAL A 253 5.50 16.29 1.21
CA VAL A 253 4.68 15.89 2.36
C VAL A 253 4.17 17.14 3.06
N VAL A 254 2.95 17.10 3.59
CA VAL A 254 2.43 18.22 4.39
C VAL A 254 3.22 18.41 5.68
N ASN A 255 3.39 19.67 6.08
CA ASN A 255 4.05 20.05 7.33
C ASN A 255 3.20 19.75 8.59
N LYS A 256 1.89 19.61 8.44
CA LYS A 256 0.93 19.14 9.46
C LYS A 256 -0.18 18.36 8.78
N TRP A 257 -0.68 17.30 9.41
CA TRP A 257 -1.69 16.44 8.77
C TRP A 257 -3.12 16.83 9.08
N PHE A 258 -3.33 17.65 10.11
CA PHE A 258 -4.65 18.11 10.50
C PHE A 258 -4.61 19.49 11.17
N HIS A 259 -5.77 20.15 11.21
CA HIS A 259 -6.02 21.32 12.02
C HIS A 259 -7.44 21.25 12.58
N LYS A 260 -7.57 21.23 13.91
CA LYS A 260 -8.85 20.98 14.59
C LYS A 260 -9.49 19.72 14.01
N ARG A 261 -10.74 19.82 13.53
CA ARG A 261 -11.54 18.70 13.01
C ARG A 261 -11.43 18.50 11.50
N THR A 262 -10.33 18.97 10.89
CA THR A 262 -10.06 18.83 9.44
C THR A 262 -8.73 18.13 9.24
N ILE A 263 -8.73 17.02 8.51
CA ILE A 263 -7.58 16.10 8.36
C ILE A 263 -7.28 15.88 6.87
N LEU A 264 -6.03 15.61 6.50
CA LEU A 264 -5.60 15.27 5.15
C LEU A 264 -5.06 13.84 5.08
N ILE A 265 -5.38 13.11 4.01
CA ILE A 265 -4.87 11.76 3.73
C ILE A 265 -4.53 11.59 2.24
N GLY A 266 -3.74 10.56 1.92
CA GLY A 266 -3.35 10.23 0.55
C GLY A 266 -2.62 11.37 -0.15
N ASP A 267 -2.85 11.52 -1.46
CA ASP A 267 -2.21 12.53 -2.30
C ASP A 267 -2.44 13.99 -1.85
N ALA A 268 -3.49 14.23 -1.05
CA ALA A 268 -3.71 15.54 -0.43
C ALA A 268 -2.66 15.83 0.66
N ALA A 269 -2.13 14.81 1.33
CA ALA A 269 -1.10 14.90 2.35
C ALA A 269 0.32 14.68 1.80
N HIS A 270 0.53 13.71 0.92
CA HIS A 270 1.88 13.32 0.45
C HIS A 270 1.87 12.86 -1.00
N VAL A 271 2.96 13.10 -1.73
CA VAL A 271 3.16 12.64 -3.10
C VAL A 271 4.56 12.06 -3.26
N PHE A 272 4.67 10.99 -4.04
CA PHE A 272 5.90 10.24 -4.27
C PHE A 272 6.41 10.41 -5.71
N PRO A 273 7.72 10.21 -5.93
CA PRO A 273 8.26 9.85 -7.24
C PRO A 273 7.63 8.56 -7.79
N PRO A 274 7.79 8.24 -9.09
CA PRO A 274 7.09 7.12 -9.72
C PRO A 274 7.63 5.73 -9.31
N PHE A 275 8.75 5.66 -8.61
CA PHE A 275 9.41 4.39 -8.31
C PHE A 275 8.75 3.67 -7.13
N GLY A 276 8.30 2.43 -7.33
CA GLY A 276 7.81 1.56 -6.25
C GLY A 276 6.32 1.67 -5.89
N GLY A 277 5.53 2.48 -6.60
CA GLY A 277 4.05 2.41 -6.52
C GLY A 277 3.41 2.71 -5.16
N GLN A 278 4.02 3.58 -4.34
CA GLN A 278 3.68 3.74 -2.92
C GLN A 278 2.42 4.58 -2.63
N GLY A 279 1.93 5.37 -3.61
CA GLY A 279 0.86 6.36 -3.38
C GLY A 279 -0.45 5.75 -2.86
N ILE A 280 -1.07 4.86 -3.65
CA ILE A 280 -2.37 4.27 -3.29
C ILE A 280 -2.30 3.40 -2.03
N ALA A 281 -1.22 2.62 -1.87
CA ALA A 281 -1.01 1.79 -0.69
C ALA A 281 -0.88 2.65 0.57
N SER A 282 -0.16 3.78 0.48
CA SER A 282 -0.03 4.73 1.60
C SER A 282 -1.34 5.43 1.92
N GLY A 283 -2.11 5.86 0.92
CA GLY A 283 -3.43 6.46 1.14
C GLY A 283 -4.43 5.53 1.82
N ILE A 284 -4.46 4.23 1.43
CA ILE A 284 -5.28 3.22 2.11
C ILE A 284 -4.85 3.05 3.57
N ARG A 285 -3.54 3.01 3.85
CA ARG A 285 -3.02 2.92 5.23
C ARG A 285 -3.38 4.15 6.05
N ASP A 286 -3.32 5.35 5.46
CA ASP A 286 -3.76 6.58 6.14
C ASP A 286 -5.21 6.46 6.60
N ALA A 287 -6.10 6.07 5.68
CA ALA A 287 -7.53 5.90 5.94
C ALA A 287 -7.80 4.82 7.01
N HIS A 288 -7.15 3.66 6.87
CA HIS A 288 -7.33 2.53 7.78
C HIS A 288 -6.92 2.87 9.22
N GLN A 289 -5.76 3.50 9.40
CA GLN A 289 -5.30 3.91 10.72
C GLN A 289 -6.10 5.10 11.29
N LEU A 290 -6.66 5.96 10.43
CA LEU A 290 -7.45 7.10 10.88
C LEU A 290 -8.87 6.68 11.32
N ALA A 291 -9.51 5.75 10.61
CA ALA A 291 -10.92 5.41 10.77
C ALA A 291 -11.29 5.01 12.20
N TRP A 292 -10.53 4.12 12.83
CA TRP A 292 -10.83 3.67 14.18
C TRP A 292 -10.61 4.76 15.24
N ARG A 293 -9.66 5.68 15.03
CA ARG A 293 -9.42 6.82 15.93
C ARG A 293 -10.60 7.80 15.89
N LEU A 294 -11.14 8.06 14.70
CA LEU A 294 -12.36 8.85 14.54
C LEU A 294 -13.57 8.14 15.17
N ALA A 295 -13.70 6.83 14.97
CA ALA A 295 -14.78 6.04 15.55
C ALA A 295 -14.75 6.09 17.08
N LEU A 296 -13.57 5.93 17.70
CA LEU A 296 -13.40 6.07 19.15
C LEU A 296 -13.87 7.42 19.66
N HIS A 297 -13.44 8.51 19.03
CA HIS A 297 -13.87 9.84 19.42
C HIS A 297 -15.39 10.02 19.27
N LEU A 298 -15.99 9.51 18.18
CA LEU A 298 -17.42 9.67 17.91
C LEU A 298 -18.31 8.80 18.81
N GLN A 299 -17.79 7.70 19.32
CA GLN A 299 -18.54 6.77 20.18
C GLN A 299 -18.28 7.01 21.68
N SER A 300 -17.19 7.71 22.03
CA SER A 300 -16.86 7.96 23.43
C SER A 300 -17.67 9.12 24.01
N THR A 301 -18.15 8.93 25.22
CA THR A 301 -18.74 9.99 26.06
C THR A 301 -17.71 10.70 26.93
N GLU A 302 -16.47 10.21 27.00
CA GLU A 302 -15.44 10.65 27.93
C GLU A 302 -14.22 11.28 27.22
N MET A 303 -13.99 10.94 25.95
CA MET A 303 -12.83 11.42 25.21
C MET A 303 -12.93 12.92 24.93
N SER A 304 -12.02 13.69 25.53
CA SER A 304 -11.90 15.13 25.27
C SER A 304 -11.22 15.43 23.92
N ASP A 305 -11.45 16.62 23.38
CA ASP A 305 -10.74 17.10 22.18
C ASP A 305 -9.21 17.08 22.34
N SER A 306 -8.69 17.28 23.55
CA SER A 306 -7.25 17.22 23.82
C SER A 306 -6.71 15.79 23.74
N VAL A 307 -7.46 14.80 24.22
CA VAL A 307 -7.09 13.39 24.08
C VAL A 307 -7.11 13.00 22.61
N MET A 308 -8.13 13.44 21.89
CA MET A 308 -8.22 13.17 20.45
C MET A 308 -7.09 13.84 19.66
N GLU A 309 -6.69 15.06 20.02
CA GLU A 309 -5.53 15.72 19.42
C GLU A 309 -4.25 14.92 19.65
N LYS A 310 -4.00 14.40 20.85
CA LYS A 310 -2.85 13.50 21.12
C LYS A 310 -2.91 12.23 20.29
N LEU A 311 -4.09 11.64 20.14
CA LEU A 311 -4.30 10.43 19.33
C LEU A 311 -4.02 10.69 17.84
N LEU A 312 -4.40 11.86 17.33
CA LEU A 312 -4.10 12.30 15.97
C LEU A 312 -2.63 12.69 15.78
N LEU A 313 -1.97 13.29 16.77
CA LEU A 313 -0.53 13.55 16.71
C LEU A 313 0.28 12.25 16.66
N ALA A 314 -0.13 11.23 17.44
CA ALA A 314 0.48 9.91 17.36
C ALA A 314 0.28 9.27 15.97
N TRP A 315 -0.93 9.38 15.41
CA TRP A 315 -1.22 8.95 14.03
C TRP A 315 -0.36 9.70 13.01
N GLU A 316 -0.28 11.02 13.09
CA GLU A 316 0.55 11.85 12.19
C GLU A 316 2.01 11.40 12.22
N LYS A 317 2.57 11.14 13.41
CA LYS A 317 3.95 10.64 13.56
C LYS A 317 4.13 9.26 12.93
N GLU A 318 3.23 8.33 13.23
CA GLU A 318 3.22 6.98 12.63
C GLU A 318 3.17 7.07 11.09
N ARG A 319 2.26 7.89 10.55
CA ARG A 319 2.13 8.06 9.11
C ARG A 319 3.34 8.76 8.50
N ARG A 320 3.87 9.82 9.12
CA ARG A 320 5.07 10.51 8.64
C ARG A 320 6.26 9.57 8.51
N GLN A 321 6.52 8.76 9.55
CA GLN A 321 7.58 7.76 9.50
C GLN A 321 7.34 6.75 8.35
N SER A 322 6.10 6.28 8.16
CA SER A 322 5.73 5.41 7.04
C SER A 322 6.07 6.01 5.68
N ILE A 323 5.75 7.29 5.50
CA ILE A 323 5.95 8.01 4.24
C ILE A 323 7.45 8.21 3.99
N ASP A 324 8.22 8.52 5.03
CA ASP A 324 9.66 8.68 4.92
C ASP A 324 10.36 7.35 4.60
N ASP A 325 9.97 6.24 5.25
CA ASP A 325 10.51 4.92 4.92
C ASP A 325 10.16 4.51 3.48
N ALA A 326 8.92 4.73 3.04
CA ALA A 326 8.50 4.49 1.66
C ALA A 326 9.24 5.38 0.65
N ALA A 327 9.55 6.62 1.03
CA ALA A 327 10.31 7.56 0.21
C ALA A 327 11.76 7.10 0.06
N ARG A 328 12.42 6.60 1.11
CA ARG A 328 13.78 6.03 1.00
C ARG A 328 13.83 4.83 0.06
N LEU A 329 12.83 3.96 0.12
CA LEU A 329 12.71 2.84 -0.82
C LEU A 329 12.50 3.35 -2.26
N THR A 330 11.70 4.39 -2.43
CA THR A 330 11.45 5.04 -3.73
C THR A 330 12.72 5.68 -4.29
N GLU A 331 13.51 6.35 -3.46
CA GLU A 331 14.82 6.94 -3.82
C GLU A 331 15.81 5.86 -4.25
N ALA A 332 15.99 4.82 -3.43
CA ALA A 332 16.89 3.71 -3.74
C ALA A 332 16.49 3.01 -5.06
N ASN A 333 15.19 2.74 -5.26
CA ASN A 333 14.71 2.20 -6.53
C ASN A 333 14.99 3.16 -7.69
N GLY A 334 14.77 4.45 -7.50
CA GLY A 334 15.11 5.47 -8.50
C GLY A 334 16.58 5.45 -8.86
N ASP A 335 17.48 5.37 -7.89
CA ASP A 335 18.92 5.30 -8.14
C ASP A 335 19.31 4.06 -8.94
N LEU A 336 18.71 2.90 -8.64
CA LEU A 336 18.93 1.66 -9.40
C LEU A 336 18.43 1.76 -10.85
N VAL A 337 17.35 2.50 -11.06
CA VAL A 337 16.80 2.73 -12.39
C VAL A 337 17.56 3.82 -13.12
N ASN A 338 18.15 4.81 -12.45
CA ASN A 338 18.74 5.97 -13.13
C ASN A 338 20.26 5.86 -13.31
N ASN A 339 20.94 5.07 -12.48
CA ASN A 339 22.39 5.00 -12.42
C ASN A 339 22.91 3.57 -12.63
N GLU A 340 24.22 3.43 -12.88
CA GLU A 340 24.84 2.10 -12.87
C GLU A 340 24.81 1.49 -11.46
N PRO A 341 24.41 0.22 -11.30
CA PRO A 341 24.38 -0.42 -10.00
C PRO A 341 25.79 -0.53 -9.41
N SER A 342 25.93 -0.28 -8.10
CA SER A 342 27.22 -0.46 -7.44
C SER A 342 27.65 -1.94 -7.43
N PRO A 343 28.96 -2.25 -7.45
CA PRO A 343 29.44 -3.63 -7.36
C PRO A 343 28.92 -4.38 -6.13
N GLU A 344 28.81 -3.69 -4.99
CA GLU A 344 28.31 -4.25 -3.72
C GLU A 344 26.86 -4.75 -3.80
N LEU A 345 26.02 -4.05 -4.57
CA LEU A 345 24.64 -4.47 -4.79
C LEU A 345 24.58 -5.75 -5.62
N LEU A 346 25.40 -5.84 -6.67
CA LEU A 346 25.48 -7.03 -7.52
C LEU A 346 25.90 -8.26 -6.70
N ASP A 347 26.87 -8.10 -5.80
CA ASP A 347 27.32 -9.17 -4.90
C ASP A 347 26.26 -9.59 -3.87
N SER A 348 25.52 -8.62 -3.29
CA SER A 348 24.47 -8.91 -2.29
C SER A 348 23.26 -9.68 -2.85
N SER A 349 22.99 -9.55 -4.14
CA SER A 349 21.90 -10.26 -4.83
C SER A 349 22.17 -11.75 -5.07
N ALA A 350 23.43 -12.18 -4.92
CA ALA A 350 23.87 -13.56 -5.12
C ALA A 350 23.80 -14.43 -3.84
N ALA A 351 23.45 -13.84 -2.69
CA ALA A 351 23.32 -14.58 -1.43
C ALA A 351 21.98 -15.33 -1.36
N GLU A 352 21.91 -16.50 -2.00
CA GLU A 352 20.75 -17.39 -1.88
C GLU A 352 20.70 -18.05 -0.48
N GLY A 353 19.55 -17.99 0.18
CA GLY A 353 19.21 -18.88 1.30
C GLY A 353 19.22 -18.28 2.71
N GLU A 354 19.72 -17.06 2.92
CA GLU A 354 19.57 -16.36 4.21
C GLU A 354 18.33 -15.45 4.22
N GLU A 355 17.62 -15.41 5.35
CA GLU A 355 16.48 -14.53 5.55
C GLU A 355 16.96 -13.07 5.49
N SER A 356 16.66 -12.39 4.39
CA SER A 356 17.13 -11.01 4.17
C SER A 356 16.75 -10.10 5.35
N PRO A 357 17.65 -9.23 5.83
CA PRO A 357 17.31 -8.22 6.83
C PRO A 357 16.08 -7.38 6.45
N PHE A 358 15.85 -7.18 5.15
CA PHE A 358 14.66 -6.50 4.63
C PHE A 358 13.37 -7.29 4.93
N THR A 359 13.39 -8.61 4.75
CA THR A 359 12.27 -9.50 5.08
C THR A 359 11.93 -9.43 6.57
N ALA A 360 12.95 -9.47 7.44
CA ALA A 360 12.72 -9.38 8.89
C ALA A 360 12.14 -8.02 9.30
N ILE A 361 12.60 -6.92 8.69
CA ILE A 361 12.06 -5.57 8.91
C ILE A 361 10.61 -5.48 8.43
N GLU A 362 10.33 -5.90 7.19
CA GLU A 362 8.97 -5.92 6.62
C GLU A 362 8.02 -6.83 7.41
N ALA A 363 8.50 -7.99 7.87
CA ALA A 363 7.72 -8.94 8.66
C ALA A 363 7.35 -8.38 10.04
N ARG A 364 8.27 -7.63 10.66
CA ARG A 364 8.00 -6.87 11.90
C ARG A 364 7.09 -5.67 11.64
N GLY A 365 7.11 -5.13 10.43
CA GLY A 365 6.32 -3.99 10.00
C GLY A 365 6.97 -2.67 10.36
N PHE A 366 6.23 -1.80 11.06
CA PHE A 366 6.72 -0.47 11.38
C PHE A 366 7.92 -0.51 12.32
N LYS A 367 8.90 0.37 12.05
CA LYS A 367 9.88 0.75 13.07
C LYS A 367 9.14 1.47 14.20
N PRO A 368 9.45 1.20 15.48
CA PRO A 368 8.90 1.97 16.59
C PRO A 368 9.16 3.46 16.38
N THR A 369 8.11 4.18 16.04
CA THR A 369 8.02 5.63 15.99
C THR A 369 7.94 6.20 17.42
N PRO A 370 8.79 7.15 17.80
CA PRO A 370 8.62 7.87 19.05
C PRO A 370 7.22 8.48 19.13
N GLU A 371 6.54 8.30 20.26
CA GLU A 371 5.20 8.83 20.52
C GLU A 371 4.08 8.28 19.60
N GLY A 372 4.29 7.11 18.97
CA GLY A 372 3.20 6.33 18.39
C GLY A 372 2.20 5.83 19.44
N PHE A 373 1.00 5.46 19.01
CA PHE A 373 -0.06 4.90 19.85
C PHE A 373 0.16 3.39 20.04
N TYR A 374 1.16 3.06 20.87
CA TYR A 374 1.50 1.73 21.37
C TYR A 374 2.50 1.84 22.51
N LEU A 375 2.79 0.72 23.17
CA LEU A 375 3.73 0.64 24.29
C LEU A 375 4.99 -0.12 23.88
N ALA A 376 5.99 0.59 23.35
CA ALA A 376 7.24 -0.02 22.86
C ALA A 376 7.97 -0.83 23.95
N GLN A 377 8.01 -0.33 25.20
CA GLN A 377 8.60 -1.04 26.35
C GLN A 377 7.87 -2.34 26.72
N HIS A 378 6.65 -2.53 26.21
CA HIS A 378 5.86 -3.75 26.35
C HIS A 378 5.79 -4.51 25.02
N GLY A 379 6.74 -4.34 24.10
CA GLY A 379 6.76 -5.05 22.81
C GLY A 379 5.71 -4.57 21.80
N GLY A 380 5.16 -3.37 21.97
CA GLY A 380 4.27 -2.73 20.98
C GLY A 380 5.01 -2.15 19.77
N GLY A 381 4.25 -1.83 18.72
CA GLY A 381 4.74 -1.20 17.49
C GLY A 381 4.99 -2.15 16.31
N GLY A 382 4.99 -3.46 16.56
CA GLY A 382 5.03 -4.48 15.50
C GLY A 382 3.67 -4.67 14.81
N LYS A 383 3.67 -5.34 13.66
CA LYS A 383 2.45 -5.74 12.94
C LYS A 383 2.13 -7.22 13.20
N MET A 384 0.85 -7.55 13.32
CA MET A 384 0.40 -8.94 13.33
C MET A 384 0.63 -9.60 11.95
N PRO A 385 0.98 -10.90 11.90
CA PRO A 385 1.03 -11.63 10.63
C PRO A 385 -0.39 -11.75 10.04
N GLN A 386 -0.51 -11.59 8.73
CA GLN A 386 -1.76 -11.83 8.01
C GLN A 386 -1.70 -13.23 7.39
N SER A 387 -1.99 -14.28 8.16
CA SER A 387 -1.92 -15.67 7.68
C SER A 387 -3.29 -16.34 7.70
N GLN A 388 -3.36 -17.56 7.18
CA GLN A 388 -4.53 -18.40 7.36
C GLN A 388 -4.60 -18.94 8.80
N VAL A 389 -5.81 -18.94 9.35
CA VAL A 389 -6.16 -19.48 10.66
C VAL A 389 -7.42 -20.32 10.54
N HIS A 390 -7.61 -21.26 11.46
CA HIS A 390 -8.83 -22.06 11.58
C HIS A 390 -9.40 -21.91 12.99
N THR A 391 -10.72 -22.05 13.12
CA THR A 391 -11.31 -22.37 14.42
C THR A 391 -11.14 -23.86 14.71
N SER A 392 -11.40 -24.25 15.94
CA SER A 392 -11.57 -25.67 16.33
C SER A 392 -12.62 -26.44 15.51
N SER A 393 -13.46 -25.76 14.72
CA SER A 393 -14.63 -26.33 14.02
C SER A 393 -14.74 -26.00 12.51
N SER A 394 -13.77 -25.30 11.88
CA SER A 394 -13.98 -24.68 10.55
C SER A 394 -12.87 -24.84 9.49
N THR A 395 -13.21 -24.41 8.26
CA THR A 395 -12.30 -24.10 7.14
C THR A 395 -11.41 -22.88 7.44
N ALA A 396 -10.27 -22.79 6.75
CA ALA A 396 -9.30 -21.71 6.92
C ALA A 396 -9.89 -20.35 6.53
N PHE A 397 -9.50 -19.29 7.22
CA PHE A 397 -9.80 -17.91 6.87
C PHE A 397 -8.62 -16.99 7.25
N LEU A 398 -8.63 -15.74 6.80
CA LEU A 398 -7.53 -14.81 7.07
C LEU A 398 -7.58 -14.27 8.51
N SER A 399 -6.42 -14.18 9.15
CA SER A 399 -6.31 -13.81 10.56
C SER A 399 -6.85 -12.40 10.89
N ASP A 400 -6.85 -11.47 9.94
CA ASP A 400 -7.41 -10.12 10.11
C ASP A 400 -8.92 -10.13 10.40
N GLN A 401 -9.63 -11.15 9.95
CA GLN A 401 -11.05 -11.33 10.27
C GLN A 401 -11.31 -11.50 11.78
N LEU A 402 -10.29 -11.89 12.55
CA LEU A 402 -10.40 -12.04 14.01
C LEU A 402 -10.65 -10.69 14.72
N LEU A 403 -10.16 -9.58 14.17
CA LEU A 403 -10.35 -8.25 14.79
C LEU A 403 -11.80 -7.76 14.76
N HIS A 404 -12.60 -8.30 13.84
CA HIS A 404 -13.95 -7.82 13.57
C HIS A 404 -15.03 -8.81 13.99
N THR A 405 -14.65 -9.81 14.80
CA THR A 405 -15.58 -10.80 15.35
C THR A 405 -16.58 -10.20 16.33
N HIS A 406 -16.22 -9.08 16.96
CA HIS A 406 -17.02 -8.37 17.93
C HIS A 406 -17.02 -6.87 17.65
N SER A 407 -17.95 -6.12 18.24
CA SER A 407 -18.09 -4.68 18.03
C SER A 407 -17.04 -3.83 18.79
N ASN A 408 -16.06 -4.46 19.44
CA ASN A 408 -15.04 -3.76 20.22
C ASN A 408 -13.92 -3.24 19.31
N THR A 409 -13.27 -2.15 19.73
CA THR A 409 -12.21 -1.53 18.93
C THR A 409 -10.90 -2.31 18.98
N PHE A 410 -10.50 -2.83 20.15
CA PHE A 410 -9.25 -3.58 20.33
C PHE A 410 -9.54 -5.07 20.53
N THR A 411 -8.58 -5.91 20.18
CA THR A 411 -8.64 -7.37 20.39
C THR A 411 -7.45 -7.80 21.22
N ILE A 412 -7.63 -8.77 22.11
CA ILE A 412 -6.57 -9.35 22.93
C ILE A 412 -6.43 -10.82 22.55
N PHE A 413 -5.25 -11.21 22.07
CA PHE A 413 -4.95 -12.62 21.80
C PHE A 413 -4.24 -13.23 23.00
N ALA A 414 -4.80 -14.29 23.55
CA ALA A 414 -4.18 -15.16 24.53
C ALA A 414 -3.42 -16.28 23.79
N VAL A 415 -2.11 -16.14 23.61
CA VAL A 415 -1.31 -16.93 22.65
C VAL A 415 -0.56 -18.11 23.28
N ASN A 416 -0.15 -17.97 24.55
CA ASN A 416 0.52 -19.00 25.34
C ASN A 416 -0.08 -19.06 26.76
N ALA A 417 -1.36 -18.76 26.87
CA ALA A 417 -2.08 -18.71 28.13
C ALA A 417 -2.90 -20.00 28.31
N THR A 418 -2.93 -20.52 29.53
CA THR A 418 -3.88 -21.57 29.91
C THR A 418 -5.31 -21.03 29.95
N GLU A 419 -6.33 -21.89 30.00
CA GLU A 419 -7.72 -21.47 30.16
C GLU A 419 -7.93 -20.61 31.41
N MET A 420 -7.34 -21.02 32.55
CA MET A 420 -7.37 -20.26 33.80
C MET A 420 -6.80 -18.85 33.64
N GLU A 421 -5.67 -18.72 32.95
CA GLU A 421 -5.05 -17.42 32.68
C GLU A 421 -5.89 -16.58 31.70
N GLY A 422 -6.58 -17.22 30.75
CA GLY A 422 -7.58 -16.57 29.91
C GLY A 422 -8.71 -15.96 30.73
N ASP A 423 -9.27 -16.71 31.66
CA ASP A 423 -10.35 -16.27 32.56
C ASP A 423 -9.90 -15.14 33.49
N GLU A 424 -8.69 -15.23 34.03
CA GLU A 424 -8.05 -14.15 34.76
C GLU A 424 -7.91 -12.89 33.89
N GLY A 425 -7.44 -13.04 32.65
CA GLY A 425 -7.33 -11.96 31.69
C GLY A 425 -8.67 -11.28 31.40
N ARG A 426 -9.75 -12.06 31.24
CA ARG A 426 -11.12 -11.53 31.15
C ARG A 426 -11.52 -10.77 32.42
N GLY A 427 -11.08 -11.24 33.59
CA GLY A 427 -11.20 -10.53 34.86
C GLY A 427 -10.50 -9.17 34.84
N SER A 428 -9.26 -9.09 34.36
CA SER A 428 -8.52 -7.83 34.20
C SER A 428 -9.22 -6.86 33.25
N ILE A 429 -9.83 -7.34 32.16
CA ILE A 429 -10.63 -6.49 31.26
C ILE A 429 -11.83 -5.90 32.00
N ARG A 430 -12.62 -6.72 32.70
CA ARG A 430 -13.78 -6.25 33.49
C ARG A 430 -13.39 -5.19 34.51
N ASN A 431 -12.25 -5.38 35.18
CA ASN A 431 -11.77 -4.49 36.24
C ASN A 431 -11.04 -3.24 35.73
N SER A 432 -10.69 -3.17 34.44
CA SER A 432 -9.97 -2.03 33.85
C SER A 432 -10.79 -0.73 33.89
N GLY A 433 -12.13 -0.84 33.83
CA GLY A 433 -13.02 0.29 33.65
C GLY A 433 -12.80 1.03 32.32
N ILE A 434 -12.29 0.34 31.30
CA ILE A 434 -12.29 0.78 29.90
C ILE A 434 -13.72 0.67 29.36
N GLN A 435 -14.13 1.58 28.49
CA GLN A 435 -15.47 1.57 27.89
C GLN A 435 -15.69 0.29 27.06
N LYS A 436 -16.89 -0.30 27.14
CA LYS A 436 -17.19 -1.58 26.49
C LYS A 436 -17.00 -1.57 24.97
N ASN A 437 -17.25 -0.45 24.28
CA ASN A 437 -16.99 -0.33 22.84
C ASN A 437 -15.49 -0.34 22.49
N VAL A 438 -14.60 -0.13 23.45
CA VAL A 438 -13.15 -0.27 23.28
C VAL A 438 -12.71 -1.70 23.53
N LEU A 439 -13.03 -2.25 24.71
CA LEU A 439 -12.70 -3.60 25.15
C LEU A 439 -13.80 -4.14 26.08
N ASP A 440 -14.19 -5.39 25.87
CA ASP A 440 -15.00 -6.17 26.80
C ASP A 440 -14.41 -7.60 26.89
N THR A 441 -14.99 -8.47 27.71
CA THR A 441 -14.51 -9.84 27.88
C THR A 441 -14.42 -10.60 26.56
N ASP A 442 -15.33 -10.34 25.63
CA ASP A 442 -15.40 -11.01 24.33
C ASP A 442 -14.27 -10.56 23.38
N SER A 443 -13.60 -9.45 23.71
CA SER A 443 -12.40 -9.00 22.99
C SER A 443 -11.19 -9.91 23.21
N LEU A 444 -11.22 -10.79 24.22
CA LEU A 444 -10.15 -11.78 24.46
C LEU A 444 -10.42 -13.08 23.70
N LEU A 445 -9.55 -13.38 22.75
CA LEU A 445 -9.59 -14.59 21.93
C LEU A 445 -8.42 -15.51 22.30
N HIS A 446 -8.70 -16.80 22.49
CA HIS A 446 -7.64 -17.79 22.67
C HIS A 446 -7.04 -18.16 21.32
N PHE A 447 -5.73 -17.99 21.19
CA PHE A 447 -4.98 -18.36 19.99
C PHE A 447 -4.14 -19.60 20.33
N GLY A 448 -4.76 -20.77 20.17
CA GLY A 448 -4.28 -22.06 20.69
C GLY A 448 -5.39 -23.09 20.78
N GLU A 449 -5.46 -23.84 21.89
CA GLU A 449 -6.55 -24.79 22.19
C GLU A 449 -7.56 -24.19 23.18
N GLY A 450 -8.86 -24.51 23.05
CA GLY A 450 -9.94 -24.03 23.93
C GLY A 450 -11.33 -24.02 23.26
N GLU A 451 -12.36 -23.56 23.99
CA GLU A 451 -13.77 -23.56 23.54
C GLU A 451 -14.02 -22.66 22.32
N ILE A 452 -13.41 -21.47 22.27
CA ILE A 452 -13.36 -20.58 21.09
C ILE A 452 -11.88 -20.27 20.82
N SER A 453 -11.21 -21.18 20.11
CA SER A 453 -9.77 -21.10 19.87
C SER A 453 -9.41 -21.06 18.39
N TYR A 454 -8.32 -20.34 18.09
CA TYR A 454 -7.78 -20.18 16.74
C TYR A 454 -6.36 -20.72 16.64
N LYS A 455 -6.07 -21.47 15.57
CA LYS A 455 -4.72 -21.98 15.30
C LYS A 455 -4.26 -21.56 13.91
N PRO A 456 -2.96 -21.32 13.69
CA PRO A 456 -2.41 -21.16 12.34
C PRO A 456 -2.76 -22.38 11.48
N ALA A 457 -3.12 -22.15 10.21
CA ALA A 457 -3.33 -23.23 9.25
C ALA A 457 -2.03 -23.98 8.93
N THR A 458 -0.91 -23.27 8.99
CA THR A 458 0.44 -23.77 8.69
C THR A 458 1.39 -23.32 9.79
N GLY A 459 2.14 -24.26 10.36
CA GLY A 459 3.11 -23.99 11.41
C GLY A 459 2.54 -23.93 12.83
N THR A 460 3.37 -23.53 13.77
CA THR A 460 3.06 -23.40 15.20
C THR A 460 2.64 -21.97 15.55
N VAL A 461 1.99 -21.78 16.71
CA VAL A 461 1.69 -20.44 17.24
C VAL A 461 2.97 -19.63 17.42
N GLN A 462 4.07 -20.25 17.83
CA GLN A 462 5.37 -19.60 17.98
C GLN A 462 5.92 -19.12 16.63
N GLU A 463 5.77 -19.93 15.57
CA GLU A 463 6.16 -19.53 14.21
C GLU A 463 5.32 -18.36 13.68
N PHE A 464 4.01 -18.36 13.94
CA PHE A 464 3.11 -17.27 13.57
C PHE A 464 3.61 -15.92 14.15
N PHE A 465 4.00 -15.92 15.42
CA PHE A 465 4.48 -14.71 16.09
C PHE A 465 6.01 -14.48 16.03
N LYS A 466 6.75 -15.33 15.31
CA LYS A 466 8.22 -15.31 15.25
C LYS A 466 8.73 -13.92 14.83
N GLY A 467 9.68 -13.38 15.60
CA GLY A 467 10.29 -12.07 15.34
C GLY A 467 9.38 -10.85 15.61
N ARG A 468 8.11 -11.06 15.97
CA ARG A 468 7.11 -9.98 16.14
C ARG A 468 6.80 -9.66 17.59
N ILE A 469 6.79 -10.67 18.47
CA ILE A 469 6.57 -10.50 19.92
C ILE A 469 7.66 -11.21 20.74
N PRO A 470 7.90 -10.80 21.99
CA PRO A 470 8.76 -11.55 22.91
C PRO A 470 8.26 -12.98 23.17
N ALA A 471 9.16 -13.96 23.24
CA ALA A 471 8.81 -15.38 23.39
C ALA A 471 8.00 -15.70 24.66
N SER A 472 8.14 -14.91 25.73
CA SER A 472 7.40 -15.08 27.00
C SER A 472 6.02 -14.43 27.00
N THR A 473 5.55 -13.91 25.86
CA THR A 473 4.25 -13.24 25.77
C THR A 473 3.11 -14.23 25.92
N LYS A 474 2.15 -13.88 26.79
CA LYS A 474 0.89 -14.60 26.96
C LYS A 474 -0.30 -13.85 26.36
N PHE A 475 -0.30 -12.53 26.46
CA PHE A 475 -1.37 -11.68 25.93
C PHE A 475 -0.80 -10.66 24.93
N VAL A 476 -1.43 -10.53 23.77
CA VAL A 476 -1.11 -9.53 22.75
C VAL A 476 -2.32 -8.63 22.56
N VAL A 477 -2.21 -7.35 22.92
CA VAL A 477 -3.25 -6.34 22.67
C VAL A 477 -3.02 -5.76 21.29
N VAL A 478 -4.01 -5.89 20.42
CA VAL A 478 -3.94 -5.55 18.99
C VAL A 478 -4.95 -4.46 18.66
N ARG A 479 -4.49 -3.47 17.92
CA ARG A 479 -5.28 -2.38 17.36
C ARG A 479 -6.12 -2.88 16.18
N PRO A 480 -7.25 -2.24 15.86
CA PRO A 480 -8.09 -2.67 14.74
C PRO A 480 -7.45 -2.46 13.36
N ASP A 481 -6.31 -1.78 13.28
CA ASP A 481 -5.51 -1.63 12.06
C ASP A 481 -4.38 -2.67 11.94
N TRP A 482 -4.45 -3.75 12.73
CA TRP A 482 -3.55 -4.91 12.72
C TRP A 482 -2.16 -4.68 13.33
N TYR A 483 -1.99 -3.58 14.07
CA TYR A 483 -0.78 -3.28 14.82
C TYR A 483 -0.87 -3.75 16.27
N ILE A 484 0.27 -4.20 16.81
CA ILE A 484 0.38 -4.60 18.20
C ILE A 484 0.49 -3.33 19.04
N TYR A 485 -0.51 -3.08 19.88
CA TYR A 485 -0.49 -2.02 20.86
C TYR A 485 0.51 -2.35 21.98
N ALA A 486 0.46 -3.58 22.52
CA ALA A 486 1.35 -4.02 23.59
C ALA A 486 1.28 -5.55 23.78
N CYS A 487 2.29 -6.10 24.43
CA CYS A 487 2.38 -7.48 24.88
C CYS A 487 2.45 -7.54 26.42
N ALA A 488 1.92 -8.62 27.00
CA ALA A 488 2.03 -8.93 28.41
C ALA A 488 2.42 -10.40 28.62
N LYS A 489 3.30 -10.64 29.58
CA LYS A 489 3.81 -11.99 29.93
C LYS A 489 2.90 -12.76 30.89
N ASP A 490 1.99 -12.07 31.57
CA ASP A 490 1.10 -12.59 32.60
C ASP A 490 -0.09 -11.62 32.80
N THR A 491 -1.07 -12.03 33.59
CA THR A 491 -2.28 -11.26 33.92
C THR A 491 -1.95 -9.91 34.56
N LYS A 492 -0.96 -9.87 35.46
CA LYS A 492 -0.52 -8.62 36.10
C LYS A 492 0.08 -7.63 35.11
N GLY A 493 0.85 -8.13 34.14
CA GLY A 493 1.36 -7.34 33.02
C GLY A 493 0.23 -6.81 32.14
N LEU A 494 -0.82 -7.62 31.93
CA LEU A 494 -2.00 -7.21 31.17
C LEU A 494 -2.73 -6.06 31.89
N GLU A 495 -2.92 -6.12 33.20
CA GLU A 495 -3.51 -5.03 34.00
C GLU A 495 -2.75 -3.71 33.84
N VAL A 496 -1.41 -3.76 33.85
CA VAL A 496 -0.57 -2.58 33.61
C VAL A 496 -0.78 -2.02 32.21
N VAL A 497 -0.85 -2.89 31.20
CA VAL A 497 -1.10 -2.50 29.80
C VAL A 497 -2.48 -1.86 29.64
N LEU A 498 -3.52 -2.45 30.24
CA LEU A 498 -4.90 -1.94 30.19
C LEU A 498 -5.03 -0.59 30.92
N SER A 499 -4.38 -0.44 32.08
CA SER A 499 -4.32 0.84 32.80
C SER A 499 -3.70 1.96 31.94
N LYS A 500 -2.61 1.65 31.22
CA LYS A 500 -1.98 2.60 30.28
C LYS A 500 -2.88 2.90 29.08
N LEU A 501 -3.56 1.90 28.52
CA LEU A 501 -4.51 2.12 27.41
C LEU A 501 -5.64 3.07 27.85
N LYS A 502 -6.23 2.82 29.03
CA LYS A 502 -7.24 3.70 29.60
C LYS A 502 -6.75 5.13 29.76
N ALA A 503 -5.56 5.31 30.32
CA ALA A 503 -4.96 6.63 30.52
C ALA A 503 -4.63 7.38 29.21
N GLN A 504 -4.51 6.68 28.09
CA GLN A 504 -4.36 7.30 26.77
C GLN A 504 -5.70 7.66 26.11
N MET A 505 -6.83 7.20 26.68
CA MET A 505 -8.19 7.41 26.17
C MET A 505 -9.03 8.39 27.00
N GLN A 506 -8.55 8.74 28.20
CA GLN A 506 -9.14 9.70 29.15
C GLN A 506 -8.19 10.88 29.34
#